data_AF-A0A4Q3URB1-F1
#
_entry.id   AF-A0A4Q3URB1-F1
#
_cell.length_a   1.000
_cell.length_b   1.000
_cell.length_c   1.000
_cell.angle_alpha   90.00
_cell.angle_beta   90.00
_cell.angle_gamma   90.00
#
_symmetry.space_group_name_H-M   'P 1'
#
loop_
_entity.id
_entity.type
_entity.pdbx_description
1 polymer ?
#
loop_
_entity_poly.entity_id
_entity_poly.type
_entity_poly.pdbx_seq_one_letter_code
_entity_poly.pdbx_strand_id
1 'polypeptide(L)'
;MKILLINIAVFICLHASAQVYIAPSTHFVVVGNAQVTMQDVGLLSEGVVHAGNGTFRFSGTSDVNIGGSAPMLLNDFHLNKTSSAIVSILQNLSVSNRVIFEGGLLNLGVRNLDLGTTGSLVNESEVSRIYSNESGEVVARRTLNAPQQENPGALGAFITSSEDMGEVIIKRGHLSQTNGNGQGNSILRYYEIVPANNN
;
A
#
# COMPACT_ATOMS: atom_id res chain seq x y z
N MET A 1 -24.07 41.07 45.08
CA MET A 1 -24.31 39.98 44.12
C MET A 1 -22.99 39.65 43.44
N LYS A 2 -22.28 38.59 43.88
CA LYS A 2 -20.97 38.20 43.33
C LYS A 2 -21.20 37.15 42.25
N ILE A 3 -20.85 37.46 41.00
CA ILE A 3 -20.89 36.52 39.88
C ILE A 3 -19.59 35.72 39.92
N LEU A 4 -19.71 34.42 40.14
CA LEU A 4 -18.62 33.45 40.09
C LEU A 4 -18.46 33.02 38.61
N LEU A 5 -17.37 33.42 37.97
CA LEU A 5 -16.98 32.96 36.64
C LEU A 5 -16.18 31.65 36.78
N ILE A 6 -16.81 30.53 36.42
CA ILE A 6 -16.13 29.23 36.31
C ILE A 6 -15.47 29.16 34.94
N ASN A 7 -14.13 29.17 34.91
CA ASN A 7 -13.35 28.89 33.71
C ASN A 7 -13.37 27.37 33.46
N ILE A 8 -14.12 26.93 32.45
CA ILE A 8 -14.05 25.56 31.94
C ILE A 8 -12.81 25.49 31.04
N ALA A 9 -11.72 24.90 31.55
CA ALA A 9 -10.57 24.55 30.73
C ALA A 9 -10.94 23.33 29.87
N VAL A 10 -11.17 23.56 28.57
CA VAL A 10 -11.34 22.50 27.58
C VAL A 10 -9.98 21.86 27.33
N PHE A 11 -9.74 20.69 27.90
CA PHE A 11 -8.61 19.84 27.51
C PHE A 11 -8.89 19.25 26.12
N ILE A 12 -8.32 19.87 25.09
CA ILE A 12 -8.26 19.26 23.76
C ILE A 12 -7.20 18.16 23.85
N CYS A 13 -7.62 16.91 23.99
CA CYS A 13 -6.72 15.77 23.88
C CYS A 13 -6.30 15.65 22.41
N LEU A 14 -5.09 16.11 22.09
CA LEU A 14 -4.45 15.81 20.80
C LEU A 14 -4.14 14.31 20.80
N HIS A 15 -4.85 13.54 19.97
CA HIS A 15 -4.58 12.13 19.78
C HIS A 15 -3.20 12.00 19.10
N ALA A 16 -2.18 11.62 19.88
CA ALA A 16 -0.90 11.23 19.32
C ALA A 16 -1.07 9.84 18.70
N SER A 17 -0.94 9.73 17.38
CA SER A 17 -0.84 8.42 16.73
C SER A 17 0.44 7.74 17.22
N ALA A 18 0.31 6.60 17.89
CA ALA A 18 1.45 5.82 18.31
C ALA A 18 2.21 5.29 17.07
N GLN A 19 3.54 5.24 17.13
CA GLN A 19 4.36 4.71 16.04
C GLN A 19 5.50 3.86 16.57
N VAL A 20 5.81 2.77 15.89
CA VAL A 20 7.10 2.08 16.04
C VAL A 20 8.12 2.87 15.24
N TYR A 21 9.14 3.37 15.93
CA TYR A 21 10.25 4.09 15.31
C TYR A 21 11.50 3.19 15.26
N ILE A 22 11.98 2.89 14.06
CA ILE A 22 13.25 2.20 13.83
C ILE A 22 14.28 3.26 13.49
N ALA A 23 15.15 3.56 14.44
CA ALA A 23 16.16 4.61 14.31
C ALA A 23 17.23 4.26 13.24
N PRO A 24 17.98 5.26 12.74
CA PRO A 24 19.11 5.01 11.86
C PRO A 24 20.08 3.97 12.44
N SER A 25 20.69 3.17 11.57
CA SER A 25 21.60 2.07 11.95
C SER A 25 20.99 1.00 12.87
N THR A 26 19.66 0.97 13.03
CA THR A 26 18.94 -0.08 13.75
C THR A 26 18.42 -1.14 12.78
N HIS A 27 18.47 -2.40 13.19
CA HIS A 27 17.87 -3.51 12.45
C HIS A 27 16.63 -3.99 13.20
N PHE A 28 15.47 -3.96 12.54
CA PHE A 28 14.26 -4.63 13.01
C PHE A 28 14.14 -5.96 12.27
N VAL A 29 14.37 -7.07 12.97
CA VAL A 29 14.50 -8.39 12.35
C VAL A 29 13.32 -9.28 12.74
N VAL A 30 12.61 -9.75 11.73
CA VAL A 30 11.56 -10.77 11.84
C VAL A 30 12.09 -12.06 11.22
N VAL A 31 12.14 -13.13 12.00
CA VAL A 31 12.70 -14.43 11.58
C VAL A 31 11.58 -15.43 11.33
N GLY A 32 11.70 -16.22 10.27
CA GLY A 32 10.72 -17.24 9.91
C GLY A 32 9.39 -16.61 9.50
N ASN A 33 8.29 -17.21 9.94
CA ASN A 33 6.90 -16.81 9.65
C ASN A 33 6.25 -16.05 10.83
N ALA A 34 7.05 -15.36 11.65
CA ALA A 34 6.52 -14.59 12.78
C ALA A 34 5.62 -13.42 12.31
N GLN A 35 4.60 -13.11 13.11
CA GLN A 35 3.69 -12.01 12.86
C GLN A 35 3.98 -10.82 13.77
N VAL A 36 4.12 -9.64 13.18
CA VAL A 36 4.17 -8.34 13.86
C VAL A 36 2.83 -7.65 13.67
N THR A 37 2.06 -7.51 14.76
CA THR A 37 0.77 -6.82 14.74
C THR A 37 0.91 -5.40 15.26
N MET A 38 0.53 -4.42 14.43
CA MET A 38 0.50 -3.01 14.76
C MET A 38 -0.96 -2.58 14.91
N GLN A 39 -1.46 -2.70 16.14
CA GLN A 39 -2.81 -2.32 16.53
C GLN A 39 -2.85 -0.82 16.84
N ASP A 40 -3.45 -0.02 15.97
CA ASP A 40 -3.53 1.45 16.10
C ASP A 40 -2.16 2.14 16.21
N VAL A 41 -1.14 1.50 15.63
CA VAL A 41 0.25 1.95 15.63
C VAL A 41 0.77 2.04 14.20
N GLY A 42 1.46 3.15 13.87
CA GLY A 42 2.18 3.33 12.61
C GLY A 42 3.60 2.75 12.63
N LEU A 43 4.28 2.77 11.49
CA LEU A 43 5.65 2.31 11.34
C LEU A 43 6.49 3.41 10.69
N LEU A 44 7.52 3.90 11.39
CA LEU A 44 8.47 4.88 10.87
C LEU A 44 9.87 4.23 10.87
N SER A 45 10.43 3.99 9.68
CA SER A 45 11.74 3.33 9.56
C SER A 45 12.80 4.21 8.91
N GLU A 46 13.79 4.58 9.71
CA GLU A 46 15.06 5.19 9.28
C GLU A 46 16.21 4.16 9.29
N GLY A 47 15.96 2.97 9.83
CA GLY A 47 16.85 1.81 9.81
C GLY A 47 16.35 0.70 8.88
N VAL A 48 16.94 -0.50 9.01
CA VAL A 48 16.65 -1.63 8.10
C VAL A 48 15.60 -2.56 8.70
N VAL A 49 14.53 -2.84 7.94
CA VAL A 49 13.55 -3.88 8.26
C VAL A 49 13.92 -5.16 7.52
N HIS A 50 14.24 -6.21 8.26
CA HIS A 50 14.45 -7.56 7.73
C HIS A 50 13.20 -8.38 7.99
N ALA A 51 12.25 -8.36 7.05
CA ALA A 51 10.94 -8.99 7.24
C ALA A 51 10.95 -10.53 7.14
N GLY A 52 12.01 -11.14 6.59
CA GLY A 52 12.09 -12.59 6.38
C GLY A 52 10.88 -13.12 5.61
N ASN A 53 10.25 -14.18 6.11
CA ASN A 53 8.96 -14.69 5.62
C ASN A 53 7.79 -14.25 6.52
N GLY A 54 8.02 -13.23 7.34
CA GLY A 54 7.08 -12.78 8.36
C GLY A 54 5.90 -11.99 7.81
N THR A 55 4.96 -11.73 8.71
CA THR A 55 3.73 -10.99 8.42
C THR A 55 3.73 -9.68 9.19
N PHE A 56 3.45 -8.58 8.49
CA PHE A 56 3.18 -7.28 9.09
C PHE A 56 1.69 -6.99 8.98
N ARG A 57 1.00 -6.95 10.12
CA ARG A 57 -0.44 -6.76 10.20
C ARG A 57 -0.77 -5.40 10.80
N PHE A 58 -1.43 -4.55 10.03
CA PHE A 58 -1.92 -3.26 10.50
C PHE A 58 -3.39 -3.40 10.87
N SER A 59 -3.71 -3.22 12.15
CA SER A 59 -5.07 -3.43 12.68
C SER A 59 -5.58 -2.29 13.54
N GLY A 60 -6.87 -2.34 13.87
CA GLY A 60 -7.56 -1.36 14.70
C GLY A 60 -8.38 -0.31 13.95
N THR A 61 -8.83 0.71 14.69
CA THR A 61 -9.80 1.72 14.24
C THR A 61 -9.18 3.07 13.92
N SER A 62 -7.89 3.25 14.19
CA SER A 62 -7.18 4.52 14.00
C SER A 62 -6.43 4.55 12.69
N ASP A 63 -6.42 5.73 12.07
CA ASP A 63 -5.56 6.02 10.93
C ASP A 63 -4.09 6.01 11.37
N VAL A 64 -3.23 5.38 10.58
CA VAL A 64 -1.81 5.24 10.86
C VAL A 64 -0.97 5.46 9.60
N ASN A 65 0.29 5.81 9.81
CA ASN A 65 1.23 6.05 8.73
C ASN A 65 2.31 4.96 8.68
N ILE A 66 2.74 4.62 7.47
CA ILE A 66 3.97 3.87 7.21
C ILE A 66 4.91 4.82 6.48
N GLY A 67 6.03 5.19 7.11
CA GLY A 67 6.93 6.22 6.61
C GLY A 67 8.38 5.93 6.95
N GLY A 68 9.22 6.93 6.66
CA GLY A 68 10.66 6.90 6.91
C GLY A 68 11.46 7.06 5.62
N SER A 69 12.79 7.14 5.74
CA SER A 69 13.68 7.31 4.59
C SER A 69 14.35 6.01 4.13
N ALA A 70 14.34 4.96 4.96
CA ALA A 70 14.99 3.69 4.61
C ALA A 70 14.05 2.80 3.79
N PRO A 71 14.53 2.20 2.67
CA PRO A 71 13.72 1.28 1.86
C PRO A 71 13.10 0.16 2.69
N MET A 72 11.81 -0.08 2.50
CA MET A 72 11.05 -1.07 3.25
C MET A 72 10.57 -2.20 2.33
N LEU A 73 11.04 -3.41 2.60
CA LEU A 73 10.58 -4.64 1.98
C LEU A 73 9.90 -5.51 3.04
N LEU A 74 8.61 -5.79 2.84
CA LEU A 74 7.83 -6.71 3.66
C LEU A 74 7.57 -7.98 2.87
N ASN A 75 7.31 -9.09 3.57
CA ASN A 75 6.92 -10.34 2.91
C ASN A 75 5.40 -10.44 2.74
N ASP A 76 4.67 -10.57 3.85
CA ASP A 76 3.21 -10.47 3.87
C ASP A 76 2.77 -9.16 4.56
N PHE A 77 1.92 -8.40 3.88
CA PHE A 77 1.27 -7.21 4.41
C PHE A 77 -0.22 -7.50 4.59
N HIS A 78 -0.73 -7.35 5.81
CA HIS A 78 -2.14 -7.52 6.12
C HIS A 78 -2.76 -6.17 6.50
N LEU A 79 -3.72 -5.72 5.69
CA LEU A 79 -4.58 -4.60 6.00
C LEU A 79 -5.82 -5.11 6.72
N ASN A 80 -5.85 -5.01 8.05
CA ASN A 80 -6.96 -5.47 8.88
C ASN A 80 -7.46 -4.35 9.80
N LYS A 81 -7.77 -3.22 9.18
CA LYS A 81 -8.36 -2.06 9.85
C LYS A 81 -9.88 -2.19 9.88
N THR A 82 -10.52 -1.60 10.87
CA THR A 82 -11.99 -1.54 10.99
C THR A 82 -12.47 -0.11 10.77
N SER A 83 -13.79 0.07 10.60
CA SER A 83 -14.41 1.39 10.41
C SER A 83 -13.83 2.21 9.25
N SER A 84 -13.38 1.53 8.19
CA SER A 84 -12.72 2.15 7.03
C SER A 84 -11.45 2.95 7.37
N ALA A 85 -10.82 2.69 8.52
CA ALA A 85 -9.58 3.35 8.91
C ALA A 85 -8.46 3.12 7.89
N ILE A 86 -7.57 4.10 7.80
CA ILE A 86 -6.63 4.26 6.70
C ILE A 86 -5.21 3.95 7.17
N VAL A 87 -4.49 3.16 6.38
CA VAL A 87 -3.03 3.08 6.43
C VAL A 87 -2.50 3.96 5.30
N SER A 88 -1.79 5.04 5.63
CA SER A 88 -1.19 5.93 4.63
C SER A 88 0.28 5.60 4.42
N ILE A 89 0.66 5.43 3.16
CA ILE A 89 2.03 5.15 2.72
C ILE A 89 2.74 6.48 2.43
N LEU A 90 3.75 6.81 3.23
CA LEU A 90 4.53 8.05 3.11
C LEU A 90 5.90 7.86 2.45
N GLN A 91 6.29 6.61 2.19
CA GLN A 91 7.48 6.21 1.44
C GLN A 91 7.17 5.07 0.46
N ASN A 92 8.00 4.80 -0.54
CA ASN A 92 7.77 3.62 -1.38
C ASN A 92 7.86 2.34 -0.54
N LEU A 93 6.95 1.40 -0.79
CA LEU A 93 6.85 0.15 -0.05
C LEU A 93 6.96 -1.02 -1.02
N SER A 94 7.78 -2.01 -0.70
CA SER A 94 7.86 -3.26 -1.46
C SER A 94 7.24 -4.42 -0.68
N VAL A 95 6.49 -5.29 -1.36
CA VAL A 95 5.90 -6.50 -0.78
C VAL A 95 6.20 -7.70 -1.66
N SER A 96 6.94 -8.68 -1.15
CA SER A 96 7.43 -9.81 -1.96
C SER A 96 6.44 -10.95 -2.13
N ASN A 97 5.44 -11.11 -1.26
CA ASN A 97 4.50 -12.24 -1.35
C ASN A 97 3.05 -11.77 -1.52
N ARG A 98 2.44 -11.17 -0.49
CA ARG A 98 1.02 -10.80 -0.57
C ARG A 98 0.68 -9.54 0.18
N VAL A 99 -0.24 -8.78 -0.39
CA VAL A 99 -0.98 -7.71 0.28
C VAL A 99 -2.41 -8.18 0.44
N ILE A 100 -2.81 -8.46 1.67
CA ILE A 100 -4.09 -9.08 2.01
C ILE A 100 -5.03 -8.01 2.58
N PHE A 101 -6.19 -7.87 1.97
CA PHE A 101 -7.24 -6.93 2.36
C PHE A 101 -8.27 -7.67 3.23
N GLU A 102 -8.20 -7.46 4.54
CA GLU A 102 -9.17 -7.97 5.53
C GLU A 102 -10.10 -6.86 6.04
N GLY A 103 -9.72 -5.58 5.88
CA GLY A 103 -10.53 -4.42 6.22
C GLY A 103 -9.77 -3.09 6.16
N GLY A 104 -10.50 -1.98 5.93
CA GLY A 104 -9.96 -0.61 5.85
C GLY A 104 -9.22 -0.30 4.55
N LEU A 105 -8.61 0.89 4.46
CA LEU A 105 -8.10 1.43 3.20
C LEU A 105 -6.57 1.63 3.22
N LEU A 106 -5.91 1.38 2.09
CA LEU A 106 -4.50 1.65 1.88
C LEU A 106 -4.35 2.87 0.96
N ASN A 107 -3.93 4.00 1.52
CA ASN A 107 -3.71 5.23 0.76
C ASN A 107 -2.25 5.33 0.31
N LEU A 108 -2.02 5.41 -1.00
CA LEU A 108 -0.67 5.52 -1.54
C LEU A 108 -0.14 6.96 -1.64
N GLY A 109 -1.02 7.98 -1.63
CA GLY A 109 -0.60 9.35 -1.93
C GLY A 109 0.21 9.41 -3.23
N VAL A 110 1.44 9.92 -3.16
CA VAL A 110 2.42 9.99 -4.29
C VAL A 110 3.45 8.86 -4.30
N ARG A 111 3.22 7.78 -3.53
CA ARG A 111 4.17 6.68 -3.36
C ARG A 111 3.70 5.44 -4.09
N ASN A 112 4.65 4.56 -4.39
CA ASN A 112 4.37 3.32 -5.08
C ASN A 112 4.45 2.14 -4.13
N LEU A 113 3.55 1.18 -4.37
CA LEU A 113 3.60 -0.16 -3.82
C LEU A 113 4.17 -1.10 -4.87
N ASP A 114 5.40 -1.57 -4.67
CA ASP A 114 6.07 -2.49 -5.58
C ASP A 114 5.86 -3.94 -5.13
N LEU A 115 5.17 -4.73 -5.94
CA LEU A 115 4.92 -6.15 -5.72
C LEU A 115 6.03 -7.04 -6.28
N GLY A 116 7.05 -6.45 -6.91
CA GLY A 116 8.15 -7.19 -7.53
C GLY A 116 7.66 -8.23 -8.55
N THR A 117 8.37 -9.36 -8.61
CA THR A 117 8.07 -10.47 -9.54
C THR A 117 7.13 -11.53 -8.97
N THR A 118 6.86 -11.49 -7.66
CA THR A 118 6.13 -12.55 -6.95
C THR A 118 4.92 -12.04 -6.17
N GLY A 119 4.95 -10.79 -5.70
CA GLY A 119 3.91 -10.18 -4.89
C GLY A 119 2.57 -10.08 -5.58
N SER A 120 1.47 -10.22 -4.84
CA SER A 120 0.10 -10.11 -5.36
C SER A 120 -0.87 -9.47 -4.37
N LEU A 121 -1.95 -8.88 -4.89
CA LEU A 121 -3.07 -8.40 -4.10
C LEU A 121 -4.08 -9.54 -3.84
N VAL A 122 -4.62 -9.62 -2.63
CA VAL A 122 -5.55 -10.68 -2.23
C VAL A 122 -6.75 -10.08 -1.48
N ASN A 123 -7.96 -10.41 -1.93
CA ASN A 123 -9.24 -10.00 -1.32
C ASN A 123 -9.56 -8.49 -1.37
N GLU A 124 -9.05 -7.77 -2.36
CA GLU A 124 -9.46 -6.37 -2.58
C GLU A 124 -10.98 -6.28 -2.81
N SER A 125 -11.63 -5.31 -2.17
CA SER A 125 -13.09 -5.10 -2.24
C SER A 125 -13.46 -3.62 -2.13
N GLU A 126 -14.73 -3.28 -2.35
CA GLU A 126 -15.23 -1.90 -2.24
C GLU A 126 -15.13 -1.28 -0.83
N VAL A 127 -14.88 -2.09 0.20
CA VAL A 127 -14.69 -1.61 1.58
C VAL A 127 -13.28 -1.86 2.12
N SER A 128 -12.44 -2.58 1.36
CA SER A 128 -11.03 -2.74 1.67
C SER A 128 -10.18 -2.81 0.42
N ARG A 129 -9.51 -1.70 0.11
CA ARG A 129 -8.75 -1.53 -1.13
C ARG A 129 -7.61 -0.54 -1.02
N ILE A 130 -6.79 -0.56 -2.07
CA ILE A 130 -5.81 0.48 -2.37
C ILE A 130 -6.53 1.65 -3.06
N TYR A 131 -6.14 2.86 -2.71
CA TYR A 131 -6.51 4.05 -3.48
C TYR A 131 -5.39 5.10 -3.43
N SER A 132 -5.51 6.08 -4.32
CA SER A 132 -4.80 7.34 -4.23
C SER A 132 -5.62 8.44 -4.90
N ASN A 133 -5.56 9.64 -4.34
CA ASN A 133 -6.07 10.86 -5.00
C ASN A 133 -4.95 11.62 -5.72
N GLU A 134 -3.74 11.06 -5.75
CA GLU A 134 -2.52 11.63 -6.32
C GLU A 134 -1.87 10.58 -7.25
N SER A 135 -0.56 10.65 -7.48
CA SER A 135 0.13 9.84 -8.48
C SER A 135 0.52 8.43 -8.05
N GLY A 136 0.10 7.95 -6.88
CA GLY A 136 0.55 6.67 -6.32
C GLY A 136 -0.01 5.45 -7.07
N GLU A 137 0.89 4.51 -7.38
CA GLU A 137 0.62 3.34 -8.21
C GLU A 137 0.97 2.02 -7.50
N VAL A 138 0.28 0.95 -7.89
CA VAL A 138 0.72 -0.42 -7.60
C VAL A 138 1.48 -0.95 -8.81
N VAL A 139 2.69 -1.46 -8.60
CA VAL A 139 3.58 -1.93 -9.67
C VAL A 139 3.83 -3.43 -9.50
N ALA A 140 3.70 -4.19 -10.58
CA ALA A 140 4.06 -5.60 -10.65
C ALA A 140 4.92 -5.86 -11.90
N ARG A 141 5.84 -6.83 -11.80
CA ARG A 141 6.66 -7.28 -12.95
C ARG A 141 6.43 -8.76 -13.20
N ARG A 142 6.21 -9.19 -14.44
CA ARG A 142 6.04 -10.62 -14.76
C ARG A 142 6.68 -10.93 -16.09
N THR A 143 7.38 -12.06 -16.17
CA THR A 143 7.72 -12.65 -17.46
C THR A 143 6.47 -13.23 -18.09
N LEU A 144 6.07 -12.72 -19.25
CA LEU A 144 4.87 -13.16 -19.97
C LEU A 144 5.27 -13.68 -21.35
N ASN A 145 5.33 -15.00 -21.49
CA ASN A 145 5.57 -15.68 -22.77
C ASN A 145 4.28 -16.35 -23.25
N ALA A 146 3.68 -15.81 -24.30
CA ALA A 146 2.37 -16.21 -24.81
C ALA A 146 1.28 -16.32 -23.69
N PRO A 147 1.07 -15.27 -22.88
CA PRO A 147 0.16 -15.33 -21.74
C PRO A 147 -1.28 -15.64 -22.15
N GLN A 148 -2.00 -16.38 -21.31
CA GLN A 148 -3.43 -16.69 -21.50
C GLN A 148 -4.22 -16.33 -20.24
N GLN A 149 -4.96 -15.22 -20.28
CA GLN A 149 -5.72 -14.69 -19.13
C GLN A 149 -4.84 -14.49 -17.88
N GLU A 150 -3.59 -14.08 -18.06
CA GLU A 150 -2.69 -13.81 -16.93
C GLU A 150 -3.07 -12.49 -16.25
N ASN A 151 -3.12 -12.45 -14.92
CA ASN A 151 -3.38 -11.24 -14.14
C ASN A 151 -2.19 -10.91 -13.22
N PRO A 152 -1.11 -10.32 -13.78
CA PRO A 152 0.09 -9.94 -13.03
C PRO A 152 -0.21 -9.18 -11.74
N GLY A 153 0.32 -9.67 -10.62
CA GLY A 153 0.13 -9.04 -9.30
C GLY A 153 -1.32 -9.00 -8.80
N ALA A 154 -2.25 -9.68 -9.47
CA ALA A 154 -3.69 -9.55 -9.25
C ALA A 154 -4.20 -8.10 -9.35
N LEU A 155 -3.60 -7.29 -10.25
CA LEU A 155 -3.94 -5.88 -10.40
C LEU A 155 -5.32 -5.64 -11.04
N GLY A 156 -5.87 -6.65 -11.71
CA GLY A 156 -7.17 -6.56 -12.39
C GLY A 156 -7.07 -6.26 -13.89
N ALA A 157 -5.87 -6.42 -14.47
CA ALA A 157 -5.64 -6.37 -15.91
C ALA A 157 -5.26 -7.78 -16.40
N PHE A 158 -6.16 -8.41 -17.15
CA PHE A 158 -5.94 -9.73 -17.74
C PHE A 158 -5.25 -9.57 -19.10
N ILE A 159 -4.10 -10.22 -19.26
CA ILE A 159 -3.25 -10.13 -20.44
C ILE A 159 -3.32 -11.45 -21.21
N THR A 160 -3.57 -11.34 -22.52
CA THR A 160 -3.53 -12.48 -23.45
C THR A 160 -2.75 -12.07 -24.69
N SER A 161 -1.80 -12.89 -25.11
CA SER A 161 -1.01 -12.69 -26.33
C SER A 161 -0.49 -14.04 -26.83
N SER A 162 -0.30 -14.18 -28.15
CA SER A 162 0.44 -15.32 -28.74
C SER A 162 1.95 -15.16 -28.66
N GLU A 163 2.43 -13.94 -28.42
CA GLU A 163 3.84 -13.57 -28.50
C GLU A 163 4.56 -13.66 -27.15
N ASP A 164 5.89 -13.79 -27.19
CA ASP A 164 6.75 -13.61 -26.02
C ASP A 164 6.98 -12.13 -25.73
N MET A 165 6.31 -11.61 -24.70
CA MET A 165 6.40 -10.22 -24.27
C MET A 165 7.65 -9.93 -23.39
N GLY A 166 8.40 -10.96 -23.01
CA GLY A 166 9.53 -10.85 -22.09
C GLY A 166 9.09 -10.45 -20.66
N GLU A 167 9.94 -9.73 -19.93
CA GLU A 167 9.52 -9.10 -18.68
C GLU A 167 8.60 -7.91 -18.97
N VAL A 168 7.40 -7.93 -18.40
CA VAL A 168 6.39 -6.89 -18.53
C VAL A 168 6.26 -6.17 -17.20
N ILE A 169 6.32 -4.84 -17.24
CA ILE A 169 5.97 -3.96 -16.10
C ILE A 169 4.50 -3.59 -16.23
N ILE A 170 3.70 -3.90 -15.22
CA ILE A 170 2.29 -3.54 -15.14
C ILE A 170 2.12 -2.59 -13.96
N LYS A 171 1.57 -1.41 -14.21
CA LYS A 171 1.20 -0.45 -13.18
C LYS A 171 -0.30 -0.26 -13.15
N ARG A 172 -0.86 -0.15 -11.96
CA ARG A 172 -2.24 0.28 -11.71
C ARG A 172 -2.23 1.58 -10.92
N GLY A 173 -2.64 2.67 -11.57
CA GLY A 173 -2.86 3.95 -10.91
C GLY A 173 -4.32 4.19 -10.56
N HIS A 174 -4.59 5.27 -9.82
CA HIS A 174 -5.90 5.54 -9.21
C HIS A 174 -6.51 6.89 -9.63
N LEU A 175 -5.88 7.60 -10.57
CA LEU A 175 -6.39 8.86 -11.09
C LEU A 175 -7.38 8.64 -12.23
N SER A 176 -8.39 9.51 -12.32
CA SER A 176 -9.26 9.57 -13.50
C SER A 176 -8.45 10.03 -14.70
N GLN A 177 -8.61 9.35 -15.83
CA GLN A 177 -8.01 9.70 -17.10
C GLN A 177 -9.03 10.44 -17.97
N THR A 178 -8.54 11.40 -18.73
CA THR A 178 -9.30 12.06 -19.80
C THR A 178 -8.96 11.42 -21.14
N ASN A 179 -9.78 11.63 -22.16
CA ASN A 179 -9.39 11.30 -23.53
C ASN A 179 -8.26 12.22 -24.03
N GLY A 180 -7.76 11.97 -25.24
CA GLY A 180 -6.68 12.77 -25.86
C GLY A 180 -7.01 14.25 -26.10
N ASN A 181 -8.27 14.66 -25.95
CA ASN A 181 -8.71 16.07 -26.02
C ASN A 181 -8.90 16.70 -24.63
N GLY A 182 -8.52 16.00 -23.55
CA GLY A 182 -8.74 16.48 -22.18
C GLY A 182 -10.20 16.44 -21.71
N GLN A 183 -11.06 15.67 -22.38
CA GLN A 183 -12.49 15.57 -22.06
C GLN A 183 -12.86 14.21 -21.44
N GLY A 184 -13.95 14.20 -20.67
CA GLY A 184 -14.47 13.01 -20.00
C GLY A 184 -13.71 12.65 -18.72
N ASN A 185 -14.22 11.64 -18.00
CA ASN A 185 -13.58 11.07 -16.82
C ASN A 185 -13.68 9.55 -16.90
N SER A 186 -12.57 8.84 -16.70
CA SER A 186 -12.61 7.41 -16.46
C SER A 186 -13.01 7.10 -15.03
N ILE A 187 -13.26 5.82 -14.75
CA ILE A 187 -13.18 5.31 -13.38
C ILE A 187 -11.78 5.62 -12.81
N LEU A 188 -11.66 5.77 -11.49
CA LEU A 188 -10.41 6.08 -10.76
C LEU A 188 -9.40 4.92 -10.81
N ARG A 189 -9.05 4.50 -12.03
CA ARG A 189 -8.20 3.38 -12.37
C ARG A 189 -7.68 3.54 -13.79
N TYR A 190 -6.37 3.42 -13.95
CA TYR A 190 -5.71 3.27 -15.24
C TYR A 190 -4.62 2.22 -15.16
N TYR A 191 -4.19 1.73 -16.31
CA TYR A 191 -3.09 0.77 -16.41
C TYR A 191 -2.01 1.26 -17.37
N GLU A 192 -0.76 1.12 -16.96
CA GLU A 192 0.40 1.23 -17.84
C GLU A 192 1.02 -0.17 -17.97
N ILE A 193 1.16 -0.67 -19.20
CA ILE A 193 1.70 -2.01 -19.48
C ILE A 193 2.86 -1.84 -20.44
N VAL A 194 4.07 -2.17 -19.97
CA VAL A 194 5.31 -1.97 -20.70
C VAL A 194 6.00 -3.32 -20.88
N PRO A 195 5.83 -3.99 -22.02
CA PRO A 195 6.55 -5.22 -22.33
C PRO A 195 8.01 -4.94 -22.72
N ALA A 196 8.92 -5.87 -22.44
CA ALA A 196 10.30 -5.81 -22.90
C ALA A 196 10.41 -6.08 -24.40
N ASN A 197 9.58 -6.98 -24.92
CA ASN A 197 9.50 -7.29 -26.34
C ASN A 197 8.23 -6.68 -26.93
N ASN A 198 8.40 -5.81 -27.93
CA ASN A 198 7.29 -5.16 -28.63
C ASN A 198 7.49 -5.33 -30.15
N ASN A 199 7.45 -6.59 -30.59
CA ASN A 199 7.64 -6.98 -31.99
C ASN A 199 6.32 -6.95 -32.76
#